data_AF-W7BE71-F1
#
_entry.id   AF-W7BE71-F1
#
_cell.length_a   1.000
_cell.length_b   1.000
_cell.length_c   1.000
_cell.angle_alpha   90.00
_cell.angle_beta   90.00
_cell.angle_gamma   90.00
#
_symmetry.space_group_name_H-M   'P 1'
#
loop_
_entity.id
_entity.type
_entity.pdbx_description
1 polymer ?
#
loop_
_entity_poly.entity_id
_entity_poly.type
_entity_poly.pdbx_seq_one_letter_code
_entity_poly.pdbx_strand_id
1 'polypeptide(L)'
;MSFVSDRPVEAVFHCTAKFRYRQEDVGVTVHLLEGNKANVIFDEPARAVTPGQALVLYDGDICLGGGTIDEIYKQDVQLRYVG
;
A
#
# COMPACT_ATOMS: atom_id res chain seq x y z
N MET A 1 -8.40 -4.15 -2.25
CA MET A 1 -7.67 -4.78 -1.14
C MET A 1 -8.21 -6.19 -0.92
N SER A 2 -7.32 -7.14 -0.71
CA SER A 2 -7.60 -8.52 -0.30
C SER A 2 -6.72 -8.84 0.89
N PHE A 3 -7.30 -9.39 1.96
CA PHE A 3 -6.61 -9.71 3.21
C PHE A 3 -6.54 -11.21 3.43
N VAL A 4 -5.46 -11.68 4.05
CA VAL A 4 -5.20 -13.12 4.26
C VAL A 4 -6.02 -13.68 5.43
N SER A 5 -6.48 -12.83 6.35
CA SER A 5 -7.25 -13.25 7.52
C SER A 5 -8.59 -12.54 7.64
N ASP A 6 -9.56 -13.21 8.24
CA ASP A 6 -10.87 -12.65 8.61
C ASP A 6 -10.82 -11.74 9.85
N ARG A 7 -9.61 -11.41 10.34
CA ARG A 7 -9.48 -10.51 11.49
C ARG A 7 -9.96 -9.13 11.10
N PRO A 8 -10.76 -8.46 11.95
CA PRO A 8 -11.14 -7.08 11.71
C PRO A 8 -9.88 -6.23 11.66
N VAL A 9 -9.56 -5.74 10.46
CA VAL A 9 -8.47 -4.79 10.27
C VAL A 9 -8.98 -3.44 10.75
N GLU A 10 -8.21 -2.77 11.61
CA GLU A 10 -8.55 -1.43 12.06
C GLU A 10 -8.71 -0.48 10.86
N ALA A 11 -9.54 0.55 11.00
CA ALA A 11 -9.73 1.53 9.92
C ALA A 11 -8.42 2.23 9.54
N VAL A 12 -7.47 2.34 10.48
CA VAL A 12 -6.13 2.88 10.27
C VAL A 12 -5.13 1.99 11.00
N PHE A 13 -4.05 1.57 10.34
CA PHE A 13 -2.99 0.79 10.96
C PHE A 13 -1.63 1.07 10.31
N HIS A 14 -0.56 0.84 11.07
CA HIS A 14 0.81 0.98 10.60
C HIS A 14 1.42 -0.41 10.33
N CYS A 15 2.14 -0.54 9.22
CA CYS A 15 2.77 -1.79 8.81
C CYS A 15 3.92 -1.51 7.83
N THR A 16 4.53 -2.55 7.28
CA THR A 16 5.45 -2.42 6.15
C THR A 16 4.80 -2.84 4.84
N ALA A 17 5.34 -2.37 3.71
CA ALA A 17 4.83 -2.70 2.40
C ALA A 17 5.94 -2.94 1.36
N LYS A 18 5.64 -3.82 0.39
CA LYS A 18 6.41 -3.99 -0.85
C LYS A 18 5.60 -3.55 -2.04
N PHE A 19 6.21 -2.73 -2.88
CA PHE A 19 5.66 -2.23 -4.13
C PHE A 19 6.30 -2.92 -5.35
N ARG A 20 7.41 -3.62 -5.12
CA ARG A 20 8.13 -4.46 -6.08
C ARG A 20 8.71 -5.67 -5.38
N TYR A 21 8.76 -6.81 -6.07
CA TYR A 21 9.16 -8.09 -5.49
C TYR A 21 10.54 -8.09 -4.80
N ARG A 22 11.52 -7.37 -5.35
CA ARG A 22 12.90 -7.31 -4.82
C ARG A 22 13.20 -6.04 -4.01
N GLN A 23 12.19 -5.23 -3.70
CA GLN A 23 12.38 -4.05 -2.88
C GLN A 23 12.43 -4.44 -1.40
N GLU A 24 13.23 -3.72 -0.62
CA GLU A 24 13.12 -3.73 0.84
C GLU A 24 11.74 -3.22 1.27
N ASP A 25 11.30 -3.72 2.42
CA ASP A 25 10.08 -3.28 3.07
C ASP A 25 10.16 -1.81 3.44
N VAL A 26 9.12 -1.05 3.12
CA VAL A 26 9.01 0.37 3.52
C VAL A 26 7.88 0.55 4.51
N GLY A 27 8.11 1.38 5.53
CA GLY A 27 7.10 1.72 6.52
C GLY A 27 5.96 2.54 5.88
N VAL A 28 4.73 2.13 6.18
CA VAL A 28 3.52 2.77 5.67
C VAL A 28 2.40 2.82 6.71
N THR A 29 1.55 3.83 6.61
CA THR A 29 0.27 3.90 7.29
C THR A 29 -0.86 3.66 6.30
N VAL A 30 -1.70 2.68 6.59
CA VAL A 30 -2.83 2.27 5.74
C VAL A 30 -4.12 2.80 6.35
N HIS A 31 -4.89 3.54 5.54
CA HIS A 31 -6.24 3.97 5.86
C HIS A 31 -7.21 3.19 4.97
N LEU A 32 -8.02 2.32 5.57
CA LEU A 32 -9.04 1.57 4.85
C LEU A 32 -10.20 2.48 4.47
N LEU A 33 -10.69 2.28 3.26
CA LEU A 33 -11.82 2.99 2.68
C LEU A 33 -12.93 1.99 2.33
N GLU A 34 -14.13 2.51 2.11
CA GLU A 34 -15.23 1.70 1.59
C GLU A 34 -14.91 1.13 0.19
N GLY A 35 -15.58 0.05 -0.18
CA GLY A 35 -15.45 -0.54 -1.52
C GLY A 35 -14.10 -1.23 -1.78
N ASN A 36 -13.49 -1.84 -0.76
CA ASN A 36 -12.21 -2.54 -0.85
C ASN A 36 -11.04 -1.66 -1.31
N LYS A 37 -11.08 -0.36 -1.00
CA LYS A 37 -9.99 0.58 -1.29
C LYS A 37 -9.20 0.90 -0.03
N ALA A 38 -7.99 1.42 -0.21
CA ALA A 38 -7.19 1.95 0.88
C ALA A 38 -6.28 3.08 0.38
N ASN A 39 -6.07 4.07 1.23
CA ASN A 39 -4.98 5.02 1.05
C ASN A 39 -3.76 4.51 1.81
N VAL A 40 -2.61 4.46 1.15
CA VAL A 40 -1.35 4.02 1.74
C VAL A 40 -0.39 5.18 1.72
N ILE A 41 -0.02 5.64 2.92
CA ILE A 41 0.84 6.79 3.13
C ILE A 41 2.20 6.26 3.54
N PHE A 42 3.26 6.66 2.84
CA PHE A 42 4.61 6.28 3.19
C PHE A 42 5.13 7.13 4.35
N ASP A 43 5.88 6.52 5.26
CA ASP A 43 6.57 7.25 6.33
C ASP A 43 7.65 8.17 5.76
N GLU A 44 8.36 7.68 4.75
CA GLU A 44 9.37 8.42 3.98
C GLU A 44 9.03 8.42 2.48
N PRO A 45 9.36 9.49 1.73
CA PRO A 45 9.09 9.53 0.30
C PRO A 45 9.72 8.35 -0.47
N ALA A 46 8.89 7.41 -0.91
CA ALA A 46 9.34 6.31 -1.74
C ALA A 46 9.44 6.71 -3.21
N ARG A 47 10.40 6.08 -3.92
CA ARG A 47 10.51 6.17 -5.38
C ARG A 47 9.88 4.92 -6.01
N ALA A 48 9.54 5.03 -7.29
CA ALA A 48 9.26 3.87 -8.15
C ALA A 48 7.97 3.06 -7.86
N VAL A 49 6.95 3.70 -7.29
CA VAL A 49 5.57 3.21 -7.30
C VAL A 49 5.00 3.41 -8.71
N THR A 50 4.29 2.42 -9.26
CA THR A 50 3.71 2.49 -10.60
C THR A 50 2.29 1.93 -10.60
N PRO A 51 1.30 2.60 -11.23
CA PRO A 51 -0.05 2.05 -11.33
C PRO A 51 -0.03 0.70 -12.05
N GLY A 52 -0.91 -0.21 -11.62
CA GLY A 52 -0.97 -1.59 -12.10
C GLY A 52 0.04 -2.55 -11.44
N GLN A 53 1.00 -2.06 -10.65
CA GLN A 53 1.83 -2.93 -9.82
C GLN A 53 1.09 -3.38 -8.55
N ALA A 54 1.56 -4.48 -7.97
CA ALA A 54 1.03 -4.98 -6.71
C ALA A 54 1.65 -4.24 -5.52
N LEU A 55 0.78 -3.95 -4.55
CA LEU A 55 1.11 -3.60 -3.17
C LEU A 55 0.90 -4.85 -2.31
N VAL A 56 1.90 -5.20 -1.49
CA VAL A 56 1.77 -6.25 -0.48
C VAL A 56 2.10 -5.67 0.88
N LEU A 57 1.27 -5.93 1.88
CA LEU A 57 1.36 -5.42 3.25
C LEU A 57 1.86 -6.52 4.20
N TYR A 58 2.76 -6.15 5.11
CA TYR A 58 3.41 -7.05 6.06
C TYR A 58 3.42 -6.47 7.48
N ASP A 59 3.26 -7.34 8.48
CA ASP A 59 3.57 -7.06 9.88
C ASP A 59 4.70 -8.00 10.31
N GLY A 60 5.94 -7.49 10.26
CA GLY A 60 7.14 -8.31 10.32
C GLY A 60 7.15 -9.36 9.20
N ASP A 61 7.17 -10.64 9.56
CA ASP A 61 7.16 -11.76 8.60
C ASP A 61 5.75 -12.19 8.16
N ILE A 62 4.70 -11.57 8.70
CA ILE A 62 3.31 -11.95 8.45
C ILE A 62 2.76 -11.17 7.26
N CYS A 63 2.35 -11.87 6.21
CA CYS A 63 1.61 -11.27 5.09
C CYS A 63 0.18 -10.93 5.52
N LEU A 64 -0.15 -9.64 5.56
CA LEU A 64 -1.48 -9.15 5.92
C LEU A 64 -2.43 -9.24 4.73
N GLY A 65 -1.92 -8.98 3.53
CA GLY A 65 -2.71 -8.88 2.31
C GLY A 65 -2.09 -7.95 1.28
N GLY A 66 -2.91 -7.46 0.36
CA GLY A 66 -2.44 -6.57 -0.69
C GLY A 66 -3.52 -6.07 -1.63
N GLY A 67 -3.08 -5.39 -2.68
CA GLY A 67 -3.94 -4.84 -3.71
C GLY A 67 -3.15 -4.41 -4.95
N THR A 68 -3.87 -3.93 -5.95
CA THR A 68 -3.26 -3.28 -7.11
C THR A 68 -3.23 -1.78 -6.86
N ILE A 69 -2.12 -1.14 -7.24
CA ILE A 69 -1.98 0.31 -7.14
C ILE A 69 -2.76 0.95 -8.29
N ASP A 70 -3.82 1.69 -7.98
CA ASP A 70 -4.65 2.35 -8.98
C ASP A 70 -4.16 3.77 -9.28
N GLU A 71 -3.84 4.53 -8.23
CA GLU A 71 -3.50 5.95 -8.30
C GLU A 71 -2.29 6.27 -7.41
N ILE A 72 -1.53 7.29 -7.79
CA ILE A 72 -0.36 7.75 -7.03
C ILE A 72 -0.48 9.25 -6.82
N TYR A 73 -0.13 9.69 -5.61
CA TYR A 73 -0.16 11.09 -5.21
C TYR A 73 1.21 11.51 -4.66
N LYS A 74 1.59 12.75 -4.91
CA LYS A 74 2.75 13.39 -4.29
C LYS A 74 2.38 14.81 -3.89
N GLN A 75 2.49 15.12 -2.58
CA GLN A 75 2.08 16.42 -2.03
C GLN A 75 0.69 16.83 -2.52
N ASP A 76 -0.28 15.91 -2.39
CA ASP A 76 -1.68 16.05 -2.82
C ASP A 76 -1.92 16.23 -4.33
N VAL A 77 -0.87 16.18 -5.14
CA VAL A 77 -0.97 16.19 -6.60
C VAL A 77 -0.98 14.76 -7.12
N GLN A 78 -2.04 14.38 -7.83
CA GLN A 78 -2.11 13.09 -8.51
C GLN A 78 -1.04 13.02 -9.61
N LEU A 79 -0.14 12.04 -9.50
CA LEU A 79 0.87 11.76 -10.50
C LEU A 79 0.24 10.89 -11.60
N ARG A 80 0.06 11.47 -12.79
CA ARG A 80 -0.30 10.71 -13.98
C ARG A 80 0.94 10.02 -14.51
N TYR A 81 1.03 8.71 -14.31
CA TYR A 81 2.07 7.91 -14.92
C TYR A 81 1.75 7.78 -16.42
N VAL A 82 2.49 8.50 -17.25
CA VAL A 82 2.48 8.32 -18.71
C VAL A 82 3.69 7.44 -18.99
N GLY A 83 3.44 6.19 -19.39
CA GLY A 83 4.48 5.21 -19.67
C GLY A 83 5.45 5.65 -20.77
#